data_AF-A0A172TWZ1-F1
#
_entry.id   AF-A0A172TWZ1-F1
#
_cell.length_a   1.000
_cell.length_b   1.000
_cell.length_c   1.000
_cell.angle_alpha   90.00
_cell.angle_beta   90.00
_cell.angle_gamma   90.00
#
_symmetry.space_group_name_H-M   'P 1'
#
loop_
_entity.id
_entity.type
_entity.pdbx_description
1 polymer ?
#
loop_
_entity_poly.entity_id
_entity_poly.type
_entity_poly.pdbx_seq_one_letter_code
_entity_poly.pdbx_strand_id
1 'polypeptide(L)'
;MRSAKYFLAAVFLIISITFQNKATAQDYKYTSRDQKLYDTIVHLDSVFFGYYNTCNVNLDKHAAFYADTLEFYHDNGGLTKSKQDVVEGIRKNVCGKVTRELIPGSIEVYWIPGFGAIEMGVHQFRNKEEPNAKPHPARFMIFWQYRNNEFKITKVVSLH
;
A
#
# COMPACT_ATOMS: atom_id res chain seq x y z
N MET A 1 60.92 -50.75 -19.18
CA MET A 1 59.62 -51.25 -18.68
C MET A 1 58.91 -50.13 -17.93
N ARG A 2 57.70 -49.74 -18.39
CA ARG A 2 56.62 -48.96 -17.73
C ARG A 2 57.02 -47.69 -16.94
N SER A 3 56.49 -46.49 -17.22
CA SER A 3 55.05 -46.20 -17.20
C SER A 3 54.71 -44.83 -17.81
N ALA A 4 53.59 -44.81 -18.53
CA ALA A 4 52.65 -43.74 -18.88
C ALA A 4 52.96 -42.29 -18.45
N LYS A 5 52.99 -41.31 -19.37
CA LYS A 5 51.85 -40.75 -20.13
C LYS A 5 50.83 -40.00 -19.24
N TYR A 6 50.83 -38.68 -19.46
CA TYR A 6 49.70 -37.74 -19.42
C TYR A 6 49.31 -37.04 -18.10
N PHE A 7 49.11 -35.73 -18.30
CA PHE A 7 48.10 -34.88 -17.68
C PHE A 7 48.33 -34.48 -16.22
N LEU A 8 48.81 -33.25 -16.03
CA LEU A 8 48.18 -32.31 -15.09
C LEU A 8 48.63 -30.88 -15.40
N ALA A 9 48.42 -30.46 -16.66
CA ALA A 9 48.10 -29.06 -16.91
C ALA A 9 46.65 -28.85 -16.48
N ALA A 10 46.38 -28.94 -15.18
CA ALA A 10 45.11 -28.52 -14.61
C ALA A 10 45.14 -26.99 -14.62
N VAL A 11 44.70 -26.47 -15.77
CA VAL A 11 44.08 -25.17 -15.96
C VAL A 11 43.51 -24.70 -14.61
N PHE A 12 44.15 -23.70 -14.02
CA PHE A 12 43.53 -22.81 -13.05
C PHE A 12 42.36 -22.16 -13.77
N LEU A 13 41.25 -22.89 -13.89
CA LEU A 13 39.97 -22.35 -14.27
C LEU A 13 39.56 -21.56 -13.04
N ILE A 14 39.95 -20.29 -13.05
CA ILE A 14 39.44 -19.27 -12.17
C ILE A 14 37.93 -19.32 -12.34
N ILE A 15 37.27 -20.05 -11.45
CA ILE A 15 35.83 -19.98 -11.24
C ILE A 15 35.60 -18.61 -10.59
N SER A 16 35.65 -17.57 -11.41
CA SER A 16 35.03 -16.29 -11.10
C SER A 16 33.52 -16.55 -11.13
N ILE A 17 32.98 -17.15 -10.06
CA ILE A 17 31.56 -17.02 -9.76
C ILE A 17 31.34 -15.53 -9.56
N THR A 18 30.92 -14.86 -10.62
CA THR A 18 30.34 -13.55 -10.54
C THR A 18 29.04 -13.75 -9.76
N PHE A 19 29.07 -13.44 -8.46
CA PHE A 19 27.85 -13.22 -7.69
C PHE A 19 27.15 -12.02 -8.31
N GLN A 20 26.32 -12.26 -9.32
CA GLN A 20 25.35 -11.29 -9.77
C GLN A 20 24.32 -11.17 -8.65
N ASN A 21 24.48 -10.17 -7.79
CA ASN A 21 23.41 -9.67 -6.94
C ASN A 21 22.31 -9.14 -7.88
N LYS A 22 21.45 -10.02 -8.38
CA LYS A 22 20.24 -9.63 -9.08
C LYS A 22 19.34 -9.01 -8.03
N ALA A 23 19.36 -7.68 -7.93
CA ALA A 23 18.35 -6.95 -7.19
C ALA A 23 16.99 -7.40 -7.70
N THR A 24 16.22 -8.04 -6.83
CA THR A 24 14.86 -8.46 -7.14
C THR A 24 13.93 -7.30 -6.88
N ALA A 25 12.71 -7.32 -7.44
CA ALA A 25 11.68 -6.34 -7.08
C ALA A 25 11.39 -6.31 -5.56
N GLN A 26 11.79 -7.37 -4.85
CA GLN A 26 11.66 -7.52 -3.40
C GLN A 26 12.69 -6.68 -2.61
N ASP A 27 13.76 -6.24 -3.26
CA ASP A 27 14.82 -5.41 -2.65
C ASP A 27 14.59 -3.89 -2.86
N TYR A 28 13.49 -3.52 -3.52
CA TYR A 28 13.16 -2.11 -3.74
C TYR A 28 12.83 -1.43 -2.40
N LYS A 29 13.64 -0.43 -2.03
CA LYS A 29 13.39 0.43 -0.89
C LYS A 29 12.96 1.81 -1.37
N TYR A 30 11.70 2.15 -1.13
CA TYR A 30 11.20 3.48 -1.41
C TYR A 30 11.94 4.54 -0.59
N THR A 31 12.28 5.66 -1.24
CA THR A 31 12.82 6.86 -0.60
C THR A 31 12.11 8.05 -1.23
N SER A 32 11.45 8.88 -0.41
CA SER A 32 10.77 10.06 -0.92
C SER A 32 11.77 11.08 -1.48
N ARG A 33 11.42 11.68 -2.62
CA ARG A 33 12.14 12.84 -3.19
C ARG A 33 11.63 14.18 -2.65
N ASP A 34 10.49 14.18 -1.97
CA ASP A 34 9.87 15.35 -1.33
C ASP A 34 9.37 14.93 0.06
N GLN A 35 10.16 15.22 1.08
CA GLN A 35 9.84 14.83 2.46
C GLN A 35 8.58 15.54 2.97
N LYS A 36 8.37 16.80 2.59
CA LYS A 36 7.21 17.57 3.06
C LYS A 36 5.91 16.99 2.51
N LEU A 37 5.89 16.64 1.23
CA LEU A 37 4.74 15.96 0.63
C LEU A 37 4.49 14.62 1.30
N TYR A 38 5.55 13.82 1.48
CA TYR A 38 5.45 12.53 2.15
C TYR A 38 4.82 12.66 3.54
N ASP A 39 5.37 13.53 4.38
CA ASP A 39 4.86 13.77 5.74
C ASP A 39 3.40 14.23 5.73
N THR A 40 3.03 15.07 4.75
CA THR A 40 1.65 15.56 4.59
C THR A 40 0.69 14.41 4.26
N ILE A 41 1.03 13.57 3.28
CA ILE A 41 0.16 12.47 2.85
C ILE A 41 0.09 11.36 3.91
N VAL A 42 1.21 11.01 4.55
CA VAL A 42 1.23 10.05 5.67
C VAL A 42 0.38 10.54 6.84
N HIS A 43 0.42 11.84 7.15
CA HIS A 43 -0.46 12.41 8.16
C HIS A 43 -1.94 12.30 7.75
N LEU A 44 -2.28 12.60 6.50
CA LEU A 44 -3.64 12.48 5.99
C LEU A 44 -4.16 11.03 5.99
N ASP A 45 -3.34 10.04 5.60
CA ASP A 45 -3.66 8.60 5.73
C ASP A 45 -3.97 8.25 7.19
N SER A 46 -3.08 8.66 8.11
CA SER A 46 -3.25 8.39 9.54
C SER A 46 -4.56 8.97 10.09
N VAL A 47 -4.90 10.22 9.73
CA VAL A 47 -6.16 10.84 10.16
C VAL A 47 -7.37 10.16 9.51
N PHE A 48 -7.32 9.89 8.20
CA PHE A 48 -8.38 9.24 7.44
C PHE A 48 -8.72 7.85 7.98
N PHE A 49 -7.71 7.01 8.21
CA PHE A 49 -7.89 5.68 8.79
C PHE A 49 -8.11 5.71 10.31
N GLY A 50 -7.68 6.75 11.01
CA GLY A 50 -8.09 7.00 12.40
C GLY A 50 -9.61 7.17 12.51
N TYR A 51 -10.22 7.92 11.59
CA TYR A 51 -11.68 8.04 11.52
C TYR A 51 -12.35 6.75 11.05
N TYR A 52 -11.76 6.01 10.10
CA TYR A 52 -12.24 4.67 9.71
C TYR A 52 -12.31 3.73 10.93
N ASN A 53 -11.22 3.63 11.69
CA ASN A 53 -11.12 2.75 12.86
C ASN A 53 -12.05 3.16 14.00
N THR A 54 -12.57 4.39 13.99
CA THR A 54 -13.49 4.94 14.99
C THR A 54 -14.83 5.35 14.39
N CYS A 55 -15.21 4.76 13.25
CA CYS A 55 -16.32 5.29 12.45
C CYS A 55 -17.70 5.19 13.10
N ASN A 56 -17.87 4.48 14.22
CA ASN A 56 -19.09 4.57 15.06
C ASN A 56 -19.47 6.00 15.44
N VAL A 57 -18.49 6.90 15.57
CA VAL A 57 -18.72 8.31 15.91
C VAL A 57 -18.06 9.30 14.94
N ASN A 58 -17.19 8.83 14.05
CA ASN A 58 -16.41 9.68 13.14
C ASN A 58 -16.66 9.37 11.65
N LEU A 59 -17.73 8.63 11.30
CA LEU A 59 -18.01 8.28 9.90
C LEU A 59 -18.15 9.50 8.99
N ASP A 60 -18.78 10.58 9.45
CA ASP A 60 -18.93 11.81 8.64
C ASP A 60 -17.57 12.50 8.40
N LYS A 61 -16.69 12.47 9.40
CA LYS A 61 -15.32 12.99 9.25
C LYS A 61 -14.50 12.15 8.29
N HIS A 62 -14.68 10.83 8.29
CA HIS A 62 -14.07 9.94 7.31
C HIS A 62 -14.60 10.24 5.90
N ALA A 63 -15.93 10.34 5.73
CA ALA A 63 -16.58 10.62 4.46
C ALA A 63 -16.18 11.97 3.86
N ALA A 64 -15.83 12.96 4.70
CA ALA A 64 -15.39 14.28 4.26
C ALA A 64 -14.07 14.27 3.47
N PHE A 65 -13.27 13.20 3.56
CA PHE A 65 -12.05 13.05 2.75
C PHE A 65 -12.38 12.72 1.29
N TYR A 66 -13.50 12.05 1.03
CA TYR A 66 -13.88 11.65 -0.32
C TYR A 66 -14.42 12.82 -1.13
N ALA A 67 -13.93 12.96 -2.36
CA ALA A 67 -14.57 13.75 -3.39
C ALA A 67 -15.89 13.07 -3.82
N ASP A 68 -16.82 13.86 -4.36
CA ASP A 68 -18.10 13.32 -4.85
C ASP A 68 -17.93 12.49 -6.13
N THR A 69 -16.80 12.64 -6.83
CA THR A 69 -16.40 11.85 -8.00
C THR A 69 -15.60 10.59 -7.64
N LEU A 70 -15.79 10.03 -6.45
CA LEU A 70 -15.03 8.89 -5.94
C LEU A 70 -15.17 7.66 -6.85
N GLU A 71 -14.06 6.98 -7.12
CA GLU A 71 -14.04 5.61 -7.62
C GLU A 71 -13.39 4.68 -6.59
N PHE A 72 -14.16 3.74 -6.06
CA PHE A 72 -13.69 2.78 -5.05
C PHE A 72 -13.62 1.39 -5.67
N TYR A 73 -12.41 0.86 -5.78
CA TYR A 73 -12.11 -0.46 -6.33
C TYR A 73 -11.83 -1.41 -5.18
N HIS A 74 -12.66 -2.44 -5.06
CA HIS A 74 -12.55 -3.49 -4.06
C HIS A 74 -12.43 -4.83 -4.77
N ASP A 75 -11.42 -5.63 -4.44
CA ASP A 75 -11.19 -6.94 -5.06
C ASP A 75 -12.37 -7.91 -4.91
N ASN A 76 -13.02 -7.92 -3.74
CA ASN A 76 -14.21 -8.75 -3.52
C ASN A 76 -15.53 -8.08 -3.94
N GLY A 77 -15.55 -6.76 -4.12
CA GLY A 77 -16.78 -5.96 -4.26
C GLY A 77 -16.94 -5.27 -5.61
N GLY A 78 -15.91 -5.29 -6.45
CA GLY A 78 -15.87 -4.59 -7.72
C GLY A 78 -15.72 -3.07 -7.56
N LEU A 79 -16.19 -2.35 -8.57
CA LEU A 79 -16.12 -0.89 -8.65
C LEU A 79 -17.41 -0.25 -8.10
N THR A 80 -17.27 0.63 -7.12
CA THR A 80 -18.34 1.51 -6.63
C THR A 80 -18.00 2.97 -6.94
N LYS A 81 -18.91 3.69 -7.61
CA LYS A 81 -18.74 5.13 -7.94
C LYS A 81 -19.59 6.08 -7.10
N SER A 82 -20.47 5.53 -6.25
CA SER A 82 -21.30 6.31 -5.33
C SER A 82 -20.56 6.48 -4.00
N LYS A 83 -20.18 7.71 -3.66
CA LYS A 83 -19.63 8.04 -2.33
C LYS A 83 -20.57 7.62 -1.20
N GLN A 84 -21.88 7.80 -1.39
CA GLN A 84 -22.88 7.38 -0.41
C GLN A 84 -22.87 5.87 -0.19
N ASP A 85 -22.80 5.08 -1.27
CA ASP A 85 -22.82 3.62 -1.18
C ASP A 85 -21.54 3.10 -0.50
N VAL A 86 -20.38 3.72 -0.77
CA VAL A 86 -19.13 3.42 -0.07
C VAL A 86 -19.26 3.68 1.43
N VAL A 87 -19.77 4.87 1.80
CA VAL A 87 -19.92 5.26 3.22
C VAL A 87 -20.93 4.37 3.94
N GLU A 88 -22.04 3.99 3.30
CA GLU A 88 -23.01 3.05 3.86
C GLU A 88 -22.43 1.64 3.98
N GLY A 89 -21.65 1.19 2.99
CA GLY A 89 -20.92 -0.07 3.07
C GLY A 89 -19.96 -0.12 4.27
N ILE A 90 -19.24 0.97 4.51
CA ILE A 90 -18.37 1.13 5.70
C ILE A 90 -19.22 1.12 6.98
N ARG A 91 -20.31 1.88 7.04
CA ARG A 91 -21.23 1.90 8.20
C ARG A 91 -21.68 0.50 8.59
N LYS A 92 -22.13 -0.28 7.60
CA LYS A 92 -22.73 -1.61 7.80
C LYS A 92 -21.70 -2.68 8.14
N ASN A 93 -20.56 -2.67 7.47
CA ASN A 93 -19.62 -3.79 7.47
C ASN A 93 -18.35 -3.54 8.29
N VAL A 94 -18.00 -2.27 8.54
CA VAL A 94 -16.74 -1.89 9.21
C VAL A 94 -16.99 -1.34 10.59
N CYS A 95 -17.92 -0.40 10.75
CA CYS A 95 -18.02 0.37 11.99
C CYS A 95 -18.28 -0.53 13.21
N GLY A 96 -17.37 -0.45 14.17
CA GLY A 96 -17.37 -1.27 15.39
C GLY A 96 -16.79 -2.68 15.22
N LYS A 97 -16.60 -3.15 13.98
CA LYS A 97 -16.24 -4.53 13.64
C LYS A 97 -14.81 -4.67 13.15
N VAL A 98 -14.42 -3.86 12.17
CA VAL A 98 -13.15 -4.00 11.46
C VAL A 98 -12.26 -2.79 11.73
N THR A 99 -10.97 -3.04 11.98
CA THR A 99 -9.94 -2.01 12.05
C THR A 99 -8.86 -2.24 11.01
N ARG A 100 -8.44 -1.18 10.34
CA ARG A 100 -7.28 -1.15 9.44
C ARG A 100 -6.01 -0.84 10.23
N GLU A 101 -4.96 -1.61 9.98
CA GLU A 101 -3.62 -1.38 10.47
C GLU A 101 -2.66 -1.18 9.30
N LEU A 102 -1.89 -0.10 9.32
CA LEU A 102 -0.81 0.13 8.36
C LEU A 102 0.39 -0.77 8.70
N ILE A 103 1.00 -1.40 7.70
CA ILE A 103 2.32 -2.02 7.88
C ILE A 103 3.38 -0.91 7.91
N PRO A 104 4.10 -0.70 9.03
CA PRO A 104 5.03 0.42 9.17
C PRO A 104 6.12 0.41 8.10
N GLY A 105 6.42 1.59 7.55
CA GLY A 105 7.45 1.76 6.52
C GLY A 105 7.05 1.28 5.12
N SER A 106 5.79 0.89 4.90
CA SER A 106 5.30 0.45 3.58
C SER A 106 4.76 1.58 2.69
N ILE A 107 4.52 2.77 3.23
CA ILE A 107 3.95 3.88 2.46
C ILE A 107 4.97 4.41 1.45
N GLU A 108 4.51 4.56 0.21
CA GLU A 108 5.15 5.31 -0.85
C GLU A 108 4.22 6.45 -1.31
N VAL A 109 4.80 7.62 -1.56
CA VAL A 109 4.06 8.82 -1.99
C VAL A 109 4.69 9.41 -3.25
N TYR A 110 3.85 9.74 -4.23
CA TYR A 110 4.31 10.30 -5.49
C TYR A 110 3.49 11.54 -5.85
N TRP A 111 4.16 12.68 -6.04
CA TRP A 111 3.54 13.86 -6.65
C TRP A 111 3.22 13.58 -8.12
N ILE A 112 2.00 13.91 -8.52
CA ILE A 112 1.49 13.80 -9.88
C ILE A 112 1.17 15.21 -10.39
N PRO A 113 2.00 15.77 -11.30
CA PRO A 113 1.77 17.09 -11.87
C PRO A 113 0.35 17.25 -12.44
N GLY A 114 -0.32 18.34 -12.07
CA GLY A 114 -1.69 18.64 -12.51
C GLY A 114 -2.80 17.86 -11.78
N PHE A 115 -2.47 17.01 -10.81
CA PHE A 115 -3.44 16.21 -10.08
C PHE A 115 -3.34 16.35 -8.55
N GLY A 116 -2.17 16.07 -7.97
CA GLY A 116 -2.00 15.94 -6.52
C GLY A 116 -0.99 14.85 -6.18
N ALA A 117 -1.34 13.89 -5.32
CA ALA A 117 -0.47 12.78 -4.94
C ALA A 117 -1.14 11.42 -5.10
N ILE A 118 -0.32 10.40 -5.35
CA ILE A 118 -0.72 8.99 -5.23
C ILE A 118 0.05 8.40 -4.06
N GLU A 119 -0.71 7.82 -3.15
CA GLU A 119 -0.21 7.03 -2.04
C GLU A 119 -0.41 5.56 -2.34
N MET A 120 0.56 4.73 -2.01
CA MET A 120 0.42 3.28 -1.97
C MET A 120 1.10 2.72 -0.73
N GLY A 121 0.68 1.54 -0.32
CA GLY A 121 1.31 0.87 0.82
C GLY A 121 0.72 -0.50 1.06
N VAL A 122 1.05 -1.06 2.22
CA VAL A 122 0.50 -2.34 2.68
C VAL A 122 -0.25 -2.10 3.97
N HIS A 123 -1.46 -2.61 4.03
CA HIS A 123 -2.28 -2.63 5.23
C HIS A 123 -2.72 -4.05 5.56
N GLN A 124 -3.30 -4.23 6.73
CA GLN A 124 -4.02 -5.44 7.08
C GLN A 124 -5.28 -5.03 7.86
N PHE A 125 -6.29 -5.90 7.83
CA PHE A 125 -7.51 -5.70 8.58
C PHE A 125 -7.61 -6.69 9.73
N ARG A 126 -8.17 -6.24 10.84
CA ARG A 126 -8.57 -7.10 11.96
C ARG A 126 -10.08 -7.01 12.14
N ASN A 127 -10.75 -8.15 12.05
CA ASN A 127 -12.15 -8.26 12.38
C ASN A 127 -12.31 -8.73 13.84
N LYS A 128 -12.95 -7.91 14.67
CA LYS A 128 -13.21 -8.24 16.08
C LYS A 128 -14.22 -9.38 16.24
N GLU A 129 -15.04 -9.61 15.24
CA GLU A 129 -15.99 -10.74 15.20
C GLU A 129 -15.26 -12.07 14.90
N GLU A 130 -14.02 -12.02 14.41
CA GLU A 130 -13.18 -13.17 14.08
C GLU A 130 -11.78 -13.05 14.73
N PRO A 131 -11.67 -13.08 16.07
CA PRO A 131 -10.42 -12.76 16.77
C PRO A 131 -9.26 -13.73 16.50
N ASN A 132 -9.57 -14.94 15.99
CA ASN A 132 -8.59 -15.96 15.64
C ASN A 132 -8.18 -15.93 14.15
N ALA A 133 -8.81 -15.09 13.33
CA ALA A 133 -8.43 -14.95 11.93
C ALA A 133 -7.02 -14.36 11.83
N LYS A 134 -6.19 -14.97 10.98
CA LYS A 134 -4.84 -14.45 10.74
C LYS A 134 -4.95 -13.18 9.89
N PRO A 135 -4.32 -12.05 10.29
CA PRO A 135 -4.26 -10.87 9.44
C PRO A 135 -3.64 -11.20 8.09
N HIS A 136 -4.24 -10.69 7.02
CA HIS A 136 -3.71 -10.79 5.67
C HIS A 136 -3.20 -9.42 5.21
N PRO A 137 -1.88 -9.24 5.05
CA PRO A 137 -1.34 -8.01 4.48
C PRO A 137 -1.69 -7.90 3.00
N ALA A 138 -2.32 -6.80 2.63
CA ALA A 138 -2.75 -6.51 1.28
C ALA A 138 -2.32 -5.10 0.87
N ARG A 139 -2.15 -4.89 -0.44
CA ARG A 139 -1.77 -3.57 -0.96
C ARG A 139 -2.98 -2.64 -1.02
N PHE A 140 -2.73 -1.35 -0.89
CA PHE A 140 -3.71 -0.31 -1.17
C PHE A 140 -3.11 0.78 -2.04
N MET A 141 -3.98 1.56 -2.67
CA MET A 141 -3.61 2.80 -3.35
C MET A 141 -4.68 3.86 -3.12
N ILE A 142 -4.27 5.09 -2.80
CA ILE A 142 -5.17 6.23 -2.60
C ILE A 142 -4.72 7.37 -3.51
N PHE A 143 -5.68 7.95 -4.23
CA PHE A 143 -5.46 9.05 -5.16
C PHE A 143 -5.95 10.35 -4.52
N TRP A 144 -5.00 11.11 -4.00
CA TRP A 144 -5.19 12.39 -3.32
C TRP A 144 -5.15 13.54 -4.33
N GLN A 145 -6.30 14.01 -4.78
CA GLN A 145 -6.39 15.19 -5.63
C GLN A 145 -6.16 16.46 -4.80
N TYR A 146 -5.24 17.31 -5.24
CA TYR A 146 -4.97 18.60 -4.61
C TYR A 146 -5.67 19.73 -5.38
N ARG A 147 -6.64 20.40 -4.76
CA ARG A 147 -7.35 21.56 -5.31
C ARG A 147 -7.69 22.54 -4.21
N ASN A 148 -7.60 23.84 -4.50
CA ASN A 148 -7.95 24.92 -3.54
C ASN A 148 -7.27 24.76 -2.17
N ASN A 149 -6.00 24.38 -2.18
CA ASN A 149 -5.19 24.09 -0.98
C ASN A 149 -5.70 22.95 -0.09
N GLU A 150 -6.50 22.05 -0.62
CA GLU A 150 -7.01 20.88 0.08
C GLU A 150 -6.76 19.60 -0.72
N PHE A 151 -6.47 18.51 0.00
CA PHE A 151 -6.44 17.17 -0.56
C PHE A 151 -7.79 16.46 -0.37
N LYS A 152 -8.34 15.91 -1.45
CA LYS A 152 -9.50 15.00 -1.43
C LYS A 152 -9.18 13.69 -2.12
N ILE A 153 -9.74 12.60 -1.62
CA ILE A 153 -9.60 11.28 -2.22
C ILE A 153 -10.58 11.16 -3.39
N THR A 154 -10.06 10.91 -4.59
CA THR A 154 -10.88 10.68 -5.79
C THR A 154 -10.90 9.23 -6.22
N LYS A 155 -9.90 8.42 -5.82
CA LYS A 155 -9.90 6.98 -6.04
C LYS A 155 -9.28 6.22 -4.87
N VAL A 156 -9.80 5.03 -4.61
CA VAL A 156 -9.24 4.08 -3.66
C VAL A 156 -9.17 2.71 -4.33
N VAL A 157 -8.03 2.06 -4.23
CA VAL A 157 -7.87 0.62 -4.49
C VAL A 157 -7.63 -0.04 -3.14
N SER A 158 -8.59 -0.87 -2.70
CA SER A 158 -8.53 -1.57 -1.42
C SER A 158 -8.55 -3.07 -1.67
N LEU A 159 -7.42 -3.72 -1.37
CA LEU A 159 -7.29 -5.18 -1.46
C LEU A 159 -7.35 -5.81 -0.07
N HIS A 160 -7.74 -7.09 -0.01
CA HIS A 160 -7.98 -7.86 1.23
C HIS A 160 -7.32 -9.23 1.22
#